data_AF-A0A0F4HVG2-F1
#
_entry.id   AF-A0A0F4HVG2-F1
#
_cell.length_a   1.000
_cell.length_b   1.000
_cell.length_c   1.000
_cell.angle_alpha   90.00
_cell.angle_beta   90.00
_cell.angle_gamma   90.00
#
_symmetry.space_group_name_H-M   'P 1'
#
loop_
_entity.id
_entity.type
_entity.pdbx_description
1 polymer ?
#
loop_
_entity_poly.entity_id
_entity_poly.type
_entity_poly.pdbx_seq_one_letter_code
_entity_poly.pdbx_strand_id
1 'polypeptide(L)'
;MLQSRNDHLRQTALRNAHTPASLLTTLTESRHRSLAMNNPQLAADVKTTWLKEDPSLLLFVEQPDLSLLRDLVKTGAMRKIRSEARHWLEEKQ
;
A
#
# COMPACT_ATOMS: atom_id res chain seq x y z
N MET A 1 2.50 9.71 24.80
CA MET A 1 3.88 9.38 24.36
C MET A 1 4.06 7.94 23.89
N LEU A 2 3.60 6.91 24.63
CA LEU A 2 3.80 5.50 24.22
C LEU A 2 3.15 5.13 22.88
N GLN A 3 1.91 5.57 22.64
CA GLN A 3 1.18 5.26 21.40
C GLN A 3 1.94 5.71 20.15
N SER A 4 2.38 6.98 20.13
CA SER A 4 3.16 7.56 19.04
C SER A 4 4.48 6.82 18.80
N ARG A 5 5.16 6.37 19.86
CA ARG A 5 6.38 5.57 19.74
C ARG A 5 6.09 4.20 19.12
N ASN A 6 5.02 3.53 19.54
CA ASN A 6 4.63 2.24 18.98
C ASN A 6 4.22 2.37 17.51
N ASP A 7 3.51 3.43 17.13
CA ASP A 7 3.13 3.68 15.75
C ASP A 7 4.36 3.94 14.88
N HIS A 8 5.34 4.69 15.38
CA HIS A 8 6.61 4.87 14.68
C HIS A 8 7.36 3.55 14.48
N LEU A 9 7.44 2.70 15.50
CA LEU A 9 8.07 1.38 15.39
C LEU A 9 7.36 0.49 14.35
N ARG A 10 6.01 0.51 14.33
CA ARG A 10 5.23 -0.21 13.32
C ARG A 10 5.54 0.30 11.91
N GLN A 11 5.51 1.61 11.69
CA GLN A 11 5.80 2.19 10.38
C GLN A 11 7.21 1.83 9.89
N THR A 12 8.20 1.83 10.79
CA THR A 12 9.57 1.41 10.49
C THR A 12 9.62 -0.08 10.14
N ALA A 13 8.91 -0.94 10.88
CA ALA A 13 8.84 -2.36 10.58
C ALA A 13 8.18 -2.63 9.21
N LEU A 14 7.12 -1.92 8.85
CA LEU A 14 6.43 -2.09 7.56
C LEU A 14 7.32 -1.75 6.36
N ARG A 15 8.27 -0.82 6.52
CA ARG A 15 9.24 -0.45 5.48
C ARG A 15 10.49 -1.33 5.47
N ASN A 16 10.73 -2.10 6.53
CA ASN A 16 11.94 -2.90 6.65
C ASN A 16 11.82 -4.20 5.83
N ALA A 17 12.72 -4.38 4.86
CA ALA A 17 12.78 -5.55 3.98
C ALA A 17 13.03 -6.88 4.71
N HIS A 18 13.47 -6.82 5.97
CA HIS A 18 13.73 -7.98 6.82
C HIS A 18 12.58 -8.29 7.79
N THR A 19 11.48 -7.53 7.76
CA THR A 19 10.30 -7.87 8.57
C THR A 19 9.65 -9.13 7.99
N PRO A 20 9.50 -10.20 8.78
CA PRO A 20 8.89 -11.45 8.30
C PRO A 20 7.47 -11.25 7.77
N ALA A 21 7.11 -11.98 6.71
CA ALA A 21 5.78 -11.92 6.09
C ALA A 21 4.64 -12.18 7.08
N SER A 22 4.84 -13.10 8.05
CA SER A 22 3.87 -13.42 9.09
C SER A 22 3.59 -12.25 10.04
N LEU A 23 4.58 -11.38 10.26
CA LEU A 23 4.43 -10.18 11.06
C LEU A 23 3.90 -9.00 10.23
N LEU A 24 4.27 -8.89 8.95
CA LEU A 24 3.82 -7.80 8.10
C LEU A 24 2.30 -7.68 8.03
N THR A 25 1.59 -8.77 7.74
CA THR A 25 0.13 -8.75 7.63
C THR A 25 -0.53 -8.42 8.98
N THR A 26 0.00 -8.94 10.08
CA THR A 26 -0.47 -8.66 11.45
C THR A 26 -0.25 -7.19 11.85
N LEU A 27 0.86 -6.59 11.42
CA LEU A 27 1.22 -5.20 11.74
C LEU A 27 0.55 -4.17 10.82
N THR A 28 0.08 -4.59 9.64
CA THR A 28 -0.45 -3.68 8.62
C THR A 28 -1.93 -3.43 8.82
N GLU A 29 -2.26 -2.38 9.55
CA GLU A 29 -3.61 -1.82 9.53
C GLU A 29 -3.93 -1.20 8.16
N SER A 30 -5.21 -1.09 7.79
CA SER A 30 -5.64 -0.57 6.47
C SER A 30 -5.02 0.80 6.13
N ARG A 31 -4.93 1.71 7.11
CA ARG A 31 -4.32 3.05 6.96
C ARG A 31 -2.80 3.03 6.72
N HIS A 32 -2.15 1.90 6.97
CA HIS A 32 -0.70 1.74 6.84
C HIS A 32 -0.30 0.86 5.65
N ARG A 33 -1.26 0.35 4.86
CA ARG A 33 -0.99 -0.50 3.69
C ARG A 33 -0.06 0.16 2.69
N SER A 34 -0.20 1.47 2.43
CA SER A 34 0.68 2.22 1.52
C SER A 34 2.16 2.11 1.88
N LEU A 35 2.49 1.99 3.17
CA LEU A 35 3.87 1.86 3.65
C LEU A 35 4.47 0.48 3.35
N ALA A 36 3.62 -0.55 3.25
CA ALA A 36 4.03 -1.94 3.05
C ALA A 36 4.00 -2.38 1.57
N MET A 37 3.41 -1.59 0.66
CA MET A 37 3.21 -1.96 -0.76
C MET A 37 4.51 -2.33 -1.51
N ASN A 38 5.65 -1.78 -1.09
CA ASN A 38 6.97 -2.04 -1.66
C ASN A 38 7.83 -2.96 -0.79
N ASN A 39 7.28 -3.53 0.30
CA ASN A 39 8.03 -4.46 1.12
C ASN A 39 8.21 -5.79 0.35
N PRO A 40 9.43 -6.28 0.12
CA PRO A 40 9.67 -7.51 -0.64
C PRO A 40 9.13 -8.77 0.05
N GLN A 41 8.90 -8.72 1.37
CA GLN A 41 8.31 -9.83 2.12
C GLN A 41 6.77 -9.80 2.08
N LEU A 42 6.15 -8.78 1.47
CA LEU A 42 4.71 -8.74 1.29
C LEU A 42 4.32 -9.75 0.19
N ALA A 43 3.54 -10.75 0.57
CA ALA A 43 3.09 -11.77 -0.36
C ALA A 43 2.25 -11.16 -1.50
N ALA A 44 2.44 -11.68 -2.71
CA ALA A 44 1.85 -11.11 -3.92
C ALA A 44 0.31 -11.18 -3.90
N ASP A 45 -0.26 -12.26 -3.37
CA ASP A 45 -1.69 -12.47 -3.19
C ASP A 45 -2.31 -11.46 -2.21
N VAL A 46 -1.62 -11.16 -1.11
CA VAL A 46 -2.02 -10.11 -0.16
C VAL A 46 -2.01 -8.76 -0.85
N LYS A 47 -0.95 -8.44 -1.60
CA LYS A 47 -0.83 -7.19 -2.37
C LYS A 47 -1.98 -7.05 -3.39
N THR A 48 -2.28 -8.11 -4.13
CA THR A 48 -3.41 -8.14 -5.07
C THR A 48 -4.74 -7.96 -4.36
N THR A 49 -4.94 -8.59 -3.21
CA THR A 49 -6.17 -8.47 -2.42
C THR A 49 -6.37 -7.03 -1.94
N TRP A 50 -5.33 -6.40 -1.41
CA TRP A 50 -5.40 -5.00 -0.98
C TRP A 50 -5.69 -4.05 -2.13
N LEU A 51 -5.14 -4.29 -3.32
CA LEU A 51 -5.42 -3.46 -4.50
C LEU A 51 -6.82 -3.64 -5.07
N LYS A 52 -7.44 -4.80 -4.87
CA LYS A 52 -8.87 -5.00 -5.18
C LYS A 52 -9.75 -4.23 -4.21
N GLU A 53 -9.42 -4.25 -2.91
CA GLU A 53 -10.14 -3.50 -1.88
C GLU A 53 -9.96 -1.99 -2.04
N ASP A 54 -8.72 -1.55 -2.28
CA ASP A 54 -8.38 -0.17 -2.52
C ASP A 54 -7.38 0.01 -3.67
N PRO A 55 -7.89 0.28 -4.89
CA PRO A 55 -7.06 0.52 -6.06
C PRO A 55 -6.11 1.71 -5.93
N SER A 56 -6.40 2.66 -5.02
CA SER A 56 -5.58 3.85 -4.83
C SER A 56 -4.17 3.54 -4.31
N LEU A 57 -4.01 2.38 -3.65
CA LEU A 57 -2.72 1.89 -3.17
C LEU A 57 -1.69 1.72 -4.30
N LEU A 58 -2.13 1.62 -5.54
CA LEU A 58 -1.28 1.57 -6.72
C LEU A 58 -0.33 2.78 -6.81
N LEU A 59 -0.74 3.95 -6.31
CA LEU A 59 0.08 5.17 -6.32
C LEU A 59 1.37 5.03 -5.50
N PHE A 60 1.42 4.08 -4.58
CA PHE A 60 2.55 3.84 -3.70
C PHE A 60 3.40 2.64 -4.15
N VAL A 61 3.03 1.98 -5.25
CA VAL A 61 3.79 0.84 -5.78
C VAL A 61 4.89 1.35 -6.71
N GLU A 62 6.15 1.09 -6.39
CA GLU A 62 7.30 1.54 -7.20
C GLU A 62 7.34 0.90 -8.59
N GLN A 63 7.06 -0.40 -8.68
CA GLN A 63 7.06 -1.16 -9.93
C GLN A 63 5.80 -2.05 -9.99
N PRO A 64 4.66 -1.50 -10.45
CA PRO A 64 3.42 -2.27 -10.52
C PRO A 64 3.47 -3.28 -11.67
N ASP A 65 2.98 -4.49 -11.42
CA ASP A 65 2.83 -5.51 -12.45
C ASP A 65 1.84 -5.02 -13.53
N LEU A 66 2.22 -5.16 -14.81
CA LEU A 66 1.39 -4.81 -15.96
C LEU A 66 0.09 -5.61 -16.01
N SER A 67 0.09 -6.86 -15.52
CA SER A 67 -1.10 -7.70 -15.44
C SER A 67 -2.14 -7.09 -14.48
N LEU A 68 -1.67 -6.68 -13.31
CA LEU A 68 -2.46 -6.00 -12.28
C LEU A 68 -2.98 -4.64 -12.78
N LEU A 69 -2.14 -3.85 -13.46
CA LEU A 69 -2.57 -2.60 -14.08
C LEU A 69 -3.71 -2.83 -15.07
N ARG A 70 -3.58 -3.86 -15.92
CA ARG A 70 -4.62 -4.22 -16.89
C ARG A 70 -5.94 -4.58 -16.20
N ASP A 71 -5.89 -5.32 -15.11
CA ASP A 71 -7.08 -5.73 -14.37
C ASP A 71 -7.76 -4.55 -13.66
N LEU A 72 -6.99 -3.62 -13.09
CA LEU A 72 -7.51 -2.38 -12.53
C LEU A 72 -8.14 -1.47 -13.61
N VAL A 73 -7.59 -1.46 -14.82
CA VAL A 73 -8.19 -0.75 -15.95
C VAL A 73 -9.53 -1.38 -16.34
N LYS A 74 -9.60 -2.71 -16.46
CA LYS A 74 -10.83 -3.43 -16.82
C LYS A 74 -11.96 -3.24 -15.81
N THR A 75 -11.63 -3.09 -14.52
CA THR A 75 -12.62 -2.86 -13.46
C THR A 75 -13.05 -1.39 -13.35
N GLY A 76 -12.50 -0.49 -14.18
CA GLY A 76 -12.84 0.94 -14.15
C GLY A 76 -12.20 1.71 -12.98
N ALA A 77 -11.25 1.11 -12.27
CA ALA A 77 -10.63 1.70 -11.08
C ALA A 77 -9.80 2.97 -11.36
N MET A 78 -9.43 3.21 -12.62
CA MET A 78 -8.61 4.35 -13.03
C MET A 78 -9.20 5.72 -12.63
N ARG A 79 -10.54 5.86 -12.58
CA ARG A 79 -11.16 7.11 -12.12
C ARG A 79 -10.83 7.40 -10.66
N LYS A 80 -10.90 6.38 -9.79
CA LYS A 80 -10.60 6.50 -8.35
C LYS A 80 -9.12 6.83 -8.16
N ILE A 81 -8.24 6.07 -8.79
CA ILE A 81 -6.78 6.27 -8.73
C ILE A 81 -6.41 7.71 -9.14
N ARG A 82 -6.97 8.20 -10.25
CA ARG A 82 -6.71 9.57 -10.71
C ARG A 82 -7.27 10.65 -9.78
N SER A 83 -8.41 10.40 -9.15
CA SER A 83 -8.99 11.34 -8.16
C SER A 83 -8.10 11.43 -6.93
N GLU A 84 -7.66 10.28 -6.41
CA GLU A 84 -6.77 10.21 -5.26
C GLU A 84 -5.43 10.89 -5.58
N ALA A 85 -4.84 10.59 -6.74
CA ALA A 85 -3.58 11.21 -7.16
C ALA A 85 -3.65 12.74 -7.19
N ARG A 86 -4.79 13.32 -7.62
CA ARG A 86 -4.98 14.79 -7.59
C ARG A 86 -5.04 15.31 -6.16
N HIS A 87 -5.81 14.67 -5.30
CA HIS A 87 -5.91 15.05 -3.89
C HIS A 87 -4.53 15.09 -3.23
N TRP A 88 -3.70 14.07 -3.45
CA TRP A 88 -2.32 14.04 -2.94
C TRP A 88 -1.42 15.14 -3.51
N LEU A 89 -1.60 15.53 -4.76
CA LEU A 89 -0.85 16.65 -5.35
C LEU A 89 -1.30 18.00 -4.78
N GLU A 90 -2.58 18.15 -4.47
CA GLU A 90 -3.16 19.37 -3.88
C GLU A 90 -2.78 19.50 -2.39
N GLU A 91 -2.77 18.41 -1.61
CA GLU A 91 -2.35 18.43 -0.20
C GLU A 91 -0.85 18.67 0.02
N LYS A 92 -0.02 18.47 -1.01
CA LYS A 92 1.44 18.64 -0.96
C LYS A 92 1.91 20.04 -1.37
N GLN A 93 1.00 20.92 -1.77
CA GLN A 93 1.25 22.35 -2.06
C GLN A 93 1.08 23.19 -0.80
#